data_AF-A0A447KSN7-F1
#
_entry.id   AF-A0A447KSN7-F1
#
_cell.length_a   1.000
_cell.length_b   1.000
_cell.length_c   1.000
_cell.angle_alpha   90.00
_cell.angle_beta   90.00
_cell.angle_gamma   90.00
#
_symmetry.space_group_name_H-M   'P 1'
#
loop_
_entity.id
_entity.type
_entity.pdbx_description
1 polymer ?
#
loop_
_entity_poly.entity_id
_entity_poly.type
_entity_poly.pdbx_seq_one_letter_code
_entity_poly.pdbx_strand_id
1 'polypeptide(L)'
;MFTVYHSNQLDLLKTLTSALIDREPLADPFQAEVILVQSPGMAQWLQMQLAEQFGIAANIAFPLPASFIWEMFTRVLPGIPQESAFSKDAMTWKLMWLLPDMLTEPEFVSLQHYLSDGRRQAQNPSVGRASGRSV
;
A
#
# COMPACT_ATOMS: atom_id res chain seq x y z
N MET A 1 23.88 7.71 -11.33
CA MET A 1 23.25 8.26 -12.54
C MET A 1 21.78 7.90 -12.49
N PHE A 2 20.87 8.82 -12.80
CA PHE A 2 19.43 8.52 -12.92
C PHE A 2 19.07 8.54 -14.41
N THR A 3 18.68 7.39 -14.95
CA THR A 3 18.41 7.21 -16.38
C THR A 3 16.92 7.00 -16.60
N VAL A 4 16.35 7.69 -17.59
CA VAL A 4 14.93 7.56 -17.93
C VAL A 4 14.80 6.96 -19.32
N TYR A 5 14.06 5.86 -19.42
CA TYR A 5 13.73 5.20 -20.68
C TYR A 5 12.24 5.43 -21.00
N HIS A 6 11.95 5.94 -22.19
CA HIS A 6 10.59 6.20 -22.65
C HIS A 6 10.18 5.20 -23.74
N SER A 7 8.99 4.65 -23.61
CA SER A 7 8.35 3.78 -24.61
C SER A 7 6.85 3.80 -24.41
N ASN A 8 6.09 3.62 -25.48
CA ASN A 8 4.64 3.38 -25.44
C ASN A 8 4.30 1.87 -25.44
N GLN A 9 5.29 1.00 -25.61
CA GLN A 9 5.15 -0.45 -25.56
C GLN A 9 5.82 -0.98 -24.31
N LEU A 10 5.01 -1.60 -23.43
CA LEU A 10 5.48 -2.18 -22.18
C LEU A 10 6.44 -3.35 -22.42
N ASP A 11 6.19 -4.17 -23.45
CA ASP A 11 7.04 -5.30 -23.84
C ASP A 11 8.47 -4.87 -24.17
N LEU A 12 8.64 -3.69 -24.79
CA LEU A 12 9.96 -3.14 -25.07
C LEU A 12 10.68 -2.75 -23.78
N LEU A 13 9.99 -2.12 -22.82
CA LEU A 13 10.58 -1.77 -21.52
C LEU A 13 10.92 -3.02 -20.70
N LYS A 14 10.09 -4.07 -20.77
CA LYS A 14 10.38 -5.37 -20.16
C LYS A 14 11.62 -6.01 -20.79
N THR A 15 11.73 -6.00 -22.11
CA THR A 15 12.90 -6.53 -22.83
C THR A 15 14.17 -5.77 -22.44
N LEU A 16 14.09 -4.44 -22.38
CA LEU A 16 15.19 -3.60 -21.93
C LEU A 16 15.59 -3.92 -20.48
N THR A 17 14.62 -4.04 -19.58
CA THR A 17 14.86 -4.38 -18.17
C THR A 17 15.61 -5.70 -18.05
N SER A 18 15.17 -6.71 -18.80
CA SER A 18 15.82 -8.04 -18.82
C SER A 18 17.25 -7.96 -19.37
N ALA A 19 17.46 -7.20 -20.45
CA ALA A 19 18.80 -7.00 -21.02
C ALA A 19 19.75 -6.26 -20.06
N LEU A 20 19.24 -5.34 -19.23
CA LEU A 20 20.03 -4.65 -18.22
C LEU A 20 20.46 -5.59 -17.09
N ILE A 21 19.53 -6.43 -16.59
CA ILE A 21 19.81 -7.43 -15.55
C ILE A 21 20.87 -8.43 -16.02
N ASP A 22 20.76 -8.93 -17.25
CA ASP A 22 21.70 -9.91 -17.81
C ASP A 22 23.11 -9.31 -18.03
N ARG A 23 23.15 -8.04 -18.45
CA ARG A 23 24.41 -7.34 -18.76
C ARG A 23 25.20 -6.97 -17.51
N GLU A 24 24.52 -6.56 -16.44
CA GLU A 24 25.13 -6.04 -15.21
C GLU A 24 24.53 -6.76 -13.98
N PRO A 25 24.87 -8.05 -13.79
CA PRO A 25 24.36 -8.81 -12.64
C PRO A 25 24.86 -8.22 -11.32
N LEU A 26 24.04 -8.35 -10.27
CA LEU A 26 24.40 -7.93 -8.93
C LEU A 26 25.67 -8.64 -8.43
N ALA A 27 26.51 -7.90 -7.70
CA ALA A 27 27.77 -8.42 -7.19
C ALA A 27 27.59 -9.43 -6.04
N ASP A 28 26.54 -9.27 -5.23
CA ASP A 28 26.19 -10.18 -4.14
C ASP A 28 25.11 -11.17 -4.61
N PRO A 29 25.36 -12.50 -4.58
CA PRO A 29 24.41 -13.50 -5.03
C PRO A 29 23.13 -13.59 -4.19
N PHE A 30 23.12 -13.06 -2.97
CA PHE A 30 21.91 -13.04 -2.12
C PHE A 30 21.15 -11.72 -2.20
N GLN A 31 21.71 -10.70 -2.84
CA GLN A 31 21.04 -9.44 -3.03
C GLN A 31 19.86 -9.61 -4.00
N ALA A 32 18.69 -9.14 -3.57
CA ALA A 32 17.50 -9.17 -4.41
C ALA A 32 17.56 -8.07 -5.48
N GLU A 33 17.09 -8.40 -6.68
CA GLU A 33 16.76 -7.39 -7.68
C GLU A 33 15.59 -6.54 -7.17
N VAL A 34 15.60 -5.24 -7.43
CA VAL A 34 14.54 -4.34 -6.95
C VAL A 34 13.89 -3.63 -8.12
N ILE A 35 12.61 -3.91 -8.34
CA ILE A 35 11.82 -3.28 -9.41
C ILE A 35 10.58 -2.62 -8.81
N LEU A 36 10.55 -1.29 -8.80
CA LEU A 36 9.39 -0.56 -8.29
C LEU A 36 8.19 -0.74 -9.23
N VAL A 37 7.04 -1.09 -8.67
CA VAL A 37 5.79 -1.30 -9.43
C VAL A 37 4.67 -0.45 -8.85
N GLN A 38 3.64 -0.17 -9.65
CA GLN A 38 2.48 0.59 -9.17
C GLN A 38 1.34 -0.28 -8.64
N SER A 39 1.35 -1.57 -8.93
CA SER A 39 0.30 -2.48 -8.49
C SER A 39 0.82 -3.92 -8.34
N PRO A 40 0.16 -4.74 -7.52
CA PRO A 40 0.47 -6.17 -7.42
C PRO A 40 0.33 -6.91 -8.75
N GLY A 41 -0.62 -6.49 -9.61
CA GLY A 41 -0.81 -7.09 -10.93
C GLY A 41 0.39 -6.87 -11.85
N MET A 42 1.03 -5.69 -11.78
CA MET A 42 2.26 -5.42 -12.53
C MET A 42 3.43 -6.27 -12.03
N ALA A 43 3.55 -6.46 -10.70
CA ALA A 43 4.57 -7.35 -10.13
C ALA A 43 4.43 -8.77 -10.67
N GLN A 44 3.21 -9.32 -10.62
CA GLN A 44 2.95 -10.67 -11.08
C GLN A 44 3.20 -10.82 -12.58
N TRP A 45 2.71 -9.88 -13.39
CA TRP A 45 2.96 -9.88 -14.84
C TRP A 45 4.46 -9.85 -15.14
N LEU A 46 5.21 -8.94 -14.51
CA LEU A 46 6.64 -8.81 -14.77
C LEU A 46 7.42 -10.03 -14.30
N GLN A 47 7.06 -10.61 -13.15
CA GLN A 47 7.66 -11.84 -12.66
C GLN A 47 7.49 -13.00 -13.65
N MET A 48 6.29 -13.18 -14.22
CA MET A 48 6.05 -14.19 -15.27
C MET A 48 6.86 -13.88 -16.54
N GLN A 49 6.87 -12.62 -16.97
CA GLN A 49 7.59 -12.19 -18.17
C GLN A 49 9.12 -12.35 -18.07
N LEU A 50 9.68 -12.13 -16.89
CA LEU A 50 11.09 -12.37 -16.62
C LEU A 50 11.40 -13.87 -16.54
N ALA A 51 10.51 -14.67 -15.94
CA ALA A 51 10.66 -16.12 -15.87
C ALA A 51 10.60 -16.78 -17.26
N GLU A 52 9.76 -16.28 -18.17
CA GLU A 52 9.72 -16.73 -19.57
C GLU A 52 11.05 -16.47 -20.30
N GLN A 53 11.75 -15.38 -19.96
CA GLN A 53 12.99 -14.98 -20.60
C GLN A 53 14.23 -15.67 -20.01
N PHE A 54 14.29 -15.83 -18.68
CA PHE A 54 15.45 -16.40 -17.98
C PHE A 54 15.26 -17.87 -17.57
N GLY A 55 14.07 -18.44 -17.76
CA GLY A 55 13.67 -19.76 -17.24
C GLY A 55 13.23 -19.75 -15.77
N ILE A 56 13.65 -18.73 -14.99
CA ILE A 56 13.26 -18.53 -13.60
C ILE A 56 13.29 -17.03 -13.24
N ALA A 57 12.33 -16.58 -12.44
CA ALA A 57 12.36 -15.26 -11.81
C ALA A 57 12.21 -15.44 -10.29
N ALA A 58 13.32 -15.31 -9.58
CA ALA A 58 13.41 -15.51 -8.13
C ALA A 58 14.24 -14.39 -7.48
N ASN A 59 14.03 -14.19 -6.18
CA ASN A 59 14.72 -13.16 -5.40
C ASN A 59 14.58 -11.74 -5.99
N ILE A 60 13.37 -11.38 -6.44
CA ILE A 60 13.04 -10.03 -6.94
C ILE A 60 12.04 -9.39 -5.98
N ALA A 61 12.36 -8.20 -5.49
CA ALA A 61 11.48 -7.37 -4.68
C ALA A 61 10.70 -6.40 -5.58
N PHE A 62 9.38 -6.33 -5.37
CA PHE A 62 8.49 -5.43 -6.09
C PHE A 62 7.83 -4.39 -5.16
N PRO A 63 8.60 -3.47 -4.56
CA PRO A 63 8.02 -2.47 -3.66
C PRO A 63 7.19 -1.44 -4.43
N LEU A 64 6.15 -0.92 -3.77
CA LEU A 64 5.48 0.29 -4.23
C LEU A 64 6.40 1.51 -4.02
N PRO A 65 6.27 2.58 -4.83
CA PRO A 65 7.13 3.75 -4.72
C PRO A 65 7.14 4.36 -3.31
N ALA A 66 5.99 4.50 -2.66
CA ALA A 66 5.92 5.07 -1.31
C ALA A 66 6.69 4.23 -0.28
N SER A 67 6.54 2.90 -0.31
CA SER A 67 7.25 1.98 0.58
C SER A 67 8.75 2.00 0.34
N PHE A 68 9.18 2.03 -0.93
CA PHE A 68 10.59 2.12 -1.29
C PHE A 68 11.23 3.42 -0.80
N ILE A 69 10.56 4.56 -0.96
CA ILE A 69 11.08 5.85 -0.47
C ILE A 69 11.21 5.83 1.05
N TRP A 70 10.25 5.26 1.79
CA TRP A 70 10.36 5.12 3.24
C TRP A 70 11.53 4.23 3.65
N GLU A 71 11.74 3.12 2.94
CA GLU A 71 12.90 2.25 3.14
C GLU A 71 14.22 2.98 2.87
N MET A 72 14.28 3.86 1.86
CA MET A 72 15.47 4.67 1.64
C MET A 72 15.71 5.68 2.77
N PHE A 73 14.64 6.26 3.36
CA PHE A 73 14.78 7.12 4.53
C PHE A 73 15.37 6.36 5.73
N THR A 74 14.90 5.14 6.02
CA THR A 74 15.41 4.35 7.15
C THR A 74 16.86 3.91 6.95
N ARG A 75 17.30 3.73 5.70
CA ARG A 75 18.68 3.34 5.37
C ARG A 75 19.66 4.51 5.37
N VAL A 76 19.23 5.70 4.95
CA VAL A 76 20.12 6.85 4.72
C VAL A 76 20.11 7.84 5.89
N LEU A 77 18.96 8.05 6.54
CA LEU A 77 18.81 9.02 7.61
C LEU A 77 18.89 8.33 8.99
N PRO A 78 19.65 8.89 9.95
CA PRO A 78 19.72 8.34 11.30
C PRO A 78 18.42 8.57 12.08
N GLY A 79 18.05 7.59 12.91
CA GLY A 79 16.93 7.72 13.86
C GLY A 79 15.52 7.61 13.26
N ILE A 80 15.39 7.21 11.99
CA ILE A 80 14.08 6.94 11.39
C ILE A 80 13.62 5.51 11.77
N PRO A 81 12.42 5.34 12.36
CA PRO A 81 11.88 4.03 12.68
C PRO A 81 11.51 3.23 11.41
N GLN A 82 11.57 1.90 11.49
CA GLN A 82 11.23 1.04 10.35
C GLN A 82 9.79 1.25 9.87
N GLU A 83 8.86 1.46 10.80
CA GLU A 83 7.47 1.77 10.48
C GLU A 83 7.17 3.25 10.74
N SER A 84 6.40 3.85 9.83
CA SER A 84 5.93 5.23 10.02
C SER A 84 4.92 5.29 11.17
N ALA A 85 5.15 6.20 12.12
CA ALA A 85 4.18 6.54 13.16
C ALA A 85 2.87 7.14 12.61
N PHE A 86 2.86 7.48 11.31
CA PHE A 86 1.72 7.99 10.55
C PHE A 86 1.20 6.96 9.53
N SER A 87 1.48 5.67 9.74
CA SER A 87 0.82 4.61 8.96
C SER A 87 -0.70 4.71 9.08
N LYS A 88 -1.41 4.21 8.07
CA LYS A 88 -2.89 4.27 8.04
C LYS A 88 -3.49 3.69 9.32
N ASP A 89 -3.00 2.54 9.76
CA ASP A 89 -3.53 1.86 10.93
C ASP A 89 -3.22 2.62 12.22
N ALA A 90 -1.97 3.08 12.39
CA ALA A 90 -1.58 3.87 13.56
C ALA A 90 -2.38 5.18 13.64
N MET A 91 -2.56 5.87 12.52
CA MET A 91 -3.37 7.09 12.45
C MET A 91 -4.85 6.82 12.72
N THR A 92 -5.40 5.70 12.24
CA THR A 92 -6.79 5.33 12.51
C THR A 92 -7.04 5.21 14.01
N TRP A 93 -6.18 4.49 14.73
CA TRP A 93 -6.31 4.35 16.19
C TRP A 93 -6.04 5.64 16.94
N LYS A 94 -5.00 6.40 16.55
CA LYS A 94 -4.70 7.72 17.16
C LYS A 94 -5.87 8.68 17.01
N LEU A 95 -6.44 8.78 15.81
CA LEU A 95 -7.59 9.64 15.53
C LEU A 95 -8.82 9.16 16.29
N MET A 96 -9.08 7.85 16.37
CA MET A 96 -10.20 7.33 17.15
C MET A 96 -10.10 7.66 18.64
N TRP A 97 -8.89 7.72 19.20
CA TRP A 97 -8.67 8.13 20.58
C TRP A 97 -8.80 9.64 20.78
N LEU A 98 -8.28 10.46 19.85
CA LEU A 98 -8.28 11.93 19.95
C LEU A 98 -9.62 12.57 19.61
N LEU A 99 -10.31 12.06 18.58
CA LEU A 99 -11.51 12.69 18.04
C LEU A 99 -12.61 12.95 19.07
N PRO A 100 -12.95 12.05 20.02
CA PRO A 100 -14.01 12.28 21.00
C PRO A 100 -13.85 13.57 21.80
N ASP A 101 -12.62 13.90 22.23
CA ASP A 101 -12.34 15.10 23.01
C ASP A 101 -12.46 16.36 22.14
N MET A 102 -12.06 16.25 20.86
CA MET A 102 -12.13 17.33 19.88
C MET A 102 -13.55 17.65 19.39
N LEU A 103 -14.54 16.77 19.59
CA LEU A 103 -15.92 17.01 19.13
C LEU A 103 -16.61 18.19 19.81
N THR A 104 -16.03 18.74 20.88
CA THR A 104 -16.55 19.93 21.58
C THR A 104 -16.12 21.25 20.92
N GLU A 105 -15.11 21.19 20.05
CA GLU A 105 -14.56 22.34 19.33
C GLU A 105 -15.51 22.75 18.18
N PRO A 106 -15.71 24.06 17.93
CA PRO A 106 -16.63 24.55 16.91
C PRO A 106 -16.27 24.10 15.48
N GLU A 107 -14.99 23.82 15.20
CA GLU A 107 -14.50 23.30 13.92
C GLU A 107 -15.00 21.88 13.63
N PHE A 108 -15.40 21.12 14.65
CA PHE A 108 -15.78 19.71 14.56
C PHE A 108 -17.30 19.48 14.56
N VAL A 109 -18.13 20.52 14.52
CA VAL A 109 -19.60 20.45 14.58
C VAL A 109 -20.20 19.46 13.56
N SER A 110 -19.71 19.46 12.32
CA SER A 110 -20.21 18.52 11.29
C SER A 110 -19.94 17.05 11.66
N LEU A 111 -18.77 16.76 12.23
CA LEU A 111 -18.41 15.42 12.69
C LEU A 111 -19.19 15.04 13.95
N GLN A 112 -19.39 15.98 14.87
CA GLN A 112 -20.20 15.78 16.07
C GLN A 112 -21.62 15.37 15.71
N HIS A 113 -22.26 16.09 14.78
CA HIS A 113 -23.60 15.74 14.29
C HIS A 113 -23.62 14.34 13.66
N TYR A 114 -22.70 14.07 12.72
CA TYR A 114 -22.60 12.76 12.05
C TYR A 114 -22.48 11.58 13.04
N LEU A 115 -21.62 11.70 14.05
CA LEU A 115 -21.40 10.64 15.04
C LEU A 115 -22.55 10.50 16.05
N SER A 116 -23.30 11.59 16.30
CA SER A 116 -24.46 11.56 17.19
C SER A 116 -25.69 10.88 16.57
N ASP A 117 -25.90 11.05 15.26
CA ASP A 117 -27.01 10.43 14.53
C ASP A 117 -26.81 8.90 14.39
N GLY A 118 -25.58 8.45 14.21
CA GLY A 118 -25.23 7.02 14.18
C GLY A 118 -25.48 6.29 15.50
N ARG A 119 -25.25 6.92 16.66
CA ARG A 119 -25.57 6.32 17.98
C ARG A 119 -27.06 6.11 18.17
N ARG A 120 -27.90 6.96 17.58
CA ARG A 120 -29.38 6.85 17.64
C ARG A 120 -29.90 5.63 16.89
N GLN A 121 -29.27 5.25 15.78
CA GLN A 121 -29.62 4.03 15.03
C GLN A 121 -29.11 2.75 15.70
N ALA A 122 -27.91 2.77 16.30
CA ALA A 122 -27.35 1.60 16.98
C ALA A 122 -28.07 1.25 18.32
N GLN A 123 -28.67 2.25 19.00
CA GLN A 123 -29.39 2.05 20.27
C GLN A 123 -30.85 1.63 20.11
N ASN A 124 -31.39 1.62 18.89
CA ASN A 124 -32.76 1.20 18.62
C ASN A 124 -32.76 0.01 17.64
N PRO A 125 -32.34 -1.19 18.06
CA PRO A 125 -32.70 -2.40 17.32
C PRO A 125 -34.20 -2.57 17.53
N SER A 126 -35.00 -1.95 16.68
CA SER A 126 -36.44 -2.19 16.65
C SER A 126 -36.64 -3.68 16.52
N VAL A 127 -37.09 -4.29 17.61
CA VAL A 127 -37.55 -5.67 17.73
C VAL A 127 -38.64 -5.86 16.67
N GLY A 128 -38.23 -6.37 15.50
CA GLY A 128 -39.12 -6.94 14.52
C GLY A 128 -39.66 -8.24 15.08
N ARG A 129 -40.73 -8.12 15.88
CA ARG A 129 -41.54 -9.24 16.36
C ARG A 129 -41.84 -10.20 15.22
N ALA A 130 -41.55 -11.47 15.47
CA ALA A 130 -42.21 -12.58 14.81
C ALA A 130 -43.73 -12.37 14.86
N SER A 131 -44.33 -12.24 13.68
CA SER A 131 -45.74 -12.53 13.39
C SER A 131 -45.68 -13.26 12.06
N GLY A 132 -45.73 -14.58 12.02
CA GLY A 132 -46.98 -15.26 12.30
C GLY A 132 -47.95 -14.98 11.15
N ARG A 133 -47.79 -15.68 10.03
CA ARG A 133 -48.88 -15.92 9.08
C ARG A 133 -48.55 -17.13 8.21
N SER A 134 -49.17 -18.25 8.59
CA SER A 134 -49.58 -19.32 7.69
C SER A 134 -50.23 -18.72 6.44
N VAL A 135 -49.81 -19.14 5.25
CA VAL A 135 -50.52 -20.06 4.33
C VAL A 135 -49.47 -20.62 3.37
#